data_AF-X0ZG78-F1
#
_entry.id   AF-X0ZG78-F1
#
_cell.length_a   1.000
_cell.length_b   1.000
_cell.length_c   1.000
_cell.angle_alpha   90.00
_cell.angle_beta   90.00
_cell.angle_gamma   90.00
#
_symmetry.space_group_name_H-M   'P 1'
#
loop_
_entity.id
_entity.type
_entity.pdbx_description
1 polymer ?
#
loop_
_entity_poly.entity_id
_entity_poly.type
_entity_poly.pdbx_seq_one_letter_code
_entity_poly.pdbx_strand_id
1 'polypeptide(L)'
;ELIKYGGNCWFYFKVIFINMLYDLAKESGCQWETVQNTMAADPRIGRTHLNPIHQGGRGAGGHCFIKDFAAFSGIYKKYIGDELGLKVLESLKDKNIDLLISTGKDLDLLAGIYGDEAIKSRKS
;
A
#
# COMPACT_ATOMS: atom_id res chain seq x y z
N GLU A 1 -15.26 -9.65 10.71
CA GLU A 1 -14.54 -8.55 10.02
C GLU A 1 -13.02 -8.59 10.22
N LEU A 2 -12.50 -8.80 11.43
CA LEU A 2 -11.03 -8.90 11.68
C LEU A 2 -10.28 -9.86 10.74
N ILE A 3 -10.85 -11.02 10.39
CA ILE A 3 -10.25 -11.96 9.42
C ILE A 3 -10.04 -11.30 8.04
N LYS A 4 -11.02 -10.52 7.58
CA LYS A 4 -10.94 -9.77 6.32
C LYS A 4 -9.84 -8.70 6.40
N TYR A 5 -9.76 -7.98 7.52
CA TYR A 5 -8.71 -6.99 7.74
C TYR A 5 -7.32 -7.64 7.76
N GLY A 6 -7.17 -8.81 8.39
CA GLY A 6 -5.90 -9.54 8.41
C GLY A 6 -5.35 -9.79 7.01
N GLY A 7 -6.18 -10.35 6.12
CA GLY A 7 -5.77 -10.61 4.72
C GLY A 7 -5.52 -9.33 3.92
N ASN A 8 -6.47 -8.40 3.92
CA ASN A 8 -6.38 -7.19 3.09
C ASN A 8 -5.29 -6.22 3.57
N CYS A 9 -5.11 -6.06 4.88
CA CYS A 9 -4.02 -5.23 5.41
C CYS A 9 -2.66 -5.87 5.15
N TRP A 10 -2.54 -7.20 5.23
CA TRP A 10 -1.31 -7.89 4.83
C TRP A 10 -0.95 -7.62 3.37
N PHE A 11 -1.92 -7.76 2.45
CA PHE A 11 -1.67 -7.46 1.04
C PHE A 11 -1.40 -5.98 0.80
N TYR A 12 -2.06 -5.08 1.53
CA TYR A 12 -1.78 -3.64 1.51
C TYR A 12 -0.31 -3.35 1.85
N PHE A 13 0.19 -3.91 2.96
CA PHE A 13 1.59 -3.77 3.36
C PHE A 13 2.55 -4.34 2.32
N LYS A 14 2.23 -5.53 1.82
CA LYS A 14 3.03 -6.22 0.80
C LYS A 14 3.16 -5.35 -0.46
N VAL A 15 2.07 -4.79 -0.98
CA VAL A 15 2.11 -3.94 -2.18
C VAL A 15 2.94 -2.68 -1.98
N ILE A 16 2.84 -2.00 -0.83
CA ILE A 16 3.63 -0.81 -0.54
C ILE A 16 5.11 -1.15 -0.48
N PHE A 17 5.47 -2.21 0.25
CA PHE A 17 6.85 -2.69 0.32
C PHE A 17 7.41 -3.02 -1.06
N ILE A 18 6.64 -3.70 -1.90
CA ILE A 18 7.05 -4.06 -3.26
C ILE A 18 7.25 -2.82 -4.15
N ASN A 19 6.46 -1.76 -3.98
CA ASN A 19 6.69 -0.51 -4.68
C ASN A 19 8.01 0.15 -4.24
N MET A 20 8.31 0.19 -2.95
CA MET A 20 9.58 0.73 -2.45
C MET A 20 10.78 -0.08 -2.94
N LEU A 21 10.66 -1.42 -2.91
CA LEU A 21 11.71 -2.30 -3.41
C LEU A 21 11.91 -2.16 -4.92
N TYR A 22 10.83 -1.93 -5.68
CA TYR A 22 10.91 -1.66 -7.11
C TYR A 22 11.71 -0.38 -7.40
N ASP A 23 11.48 0.69 -6.64
CA ASP A 23 12.25 1.93 -6.77
C ASP A 23 13.74 1.68 -6.49
N LEU A 24 14.05 0.97 -5.40
CA LEU A 24 15.43 0.62 -5.06
C LEU A 24 16.09 -0.24 -6.14
N ALA A 25 15.38 -1.25 -6.66
CA ALA A 25 15.89 -2.13 -7.70
C ALA A 25 16.21 -1.34 -8.97
N LYS A 26 15.33 -0.41 -9.36
CA LYS A 26 15.52 0.46 -10.53
C LYS A 26 16.76 1.36 -10.37
N GLU A 27 16.88 2.04 -9.23
CA GLU A 27 18.04 2.91 -8.94
C GLU A 27 19.35 2.11 -8.84
N SER A 28 19.28 0.84 -8.42
CA SER A 28 20.44 -0.05 -8.34
C SER A 28 20.81 -0.72 -9.68
N GLY A 29 20.09 -0.43 -10.77
CA GLY A 29 20.30 -1.08 -12.07
C GLY A 29 19.89 -2.56 -12.11
N CYS A 30 19.12 -3.03 -11.13
CA CYS A 30 18.62 -4.40 -11.09
C CYS A 30 17.40 -4.57 -12.01
N GLN A 31 17.31 -5.72 -12.68
CA GLN A 31 16.13 -6.08 -13.45
C GLN A 31 15.01 -6.52 -12.50
N TRP A 32 13.91 -5.77 -12.49
CA TRP A 32 12.78 -6.04 -11.60
C TRP A 32 12.20 -7.44 -11.76
N GLU A 33 12.10 -7.93 -13.01
CA GLU A 33 11.55 -9.26 -13.29
C GLU A 33 12.36 -10.36 -12.61
N THR A 34 13.69 -10.23 -12.59
CA THR A 34 14.58 -11.15 -11.86
C THR A 34 14.28 -11.11 -10.36
N VAL A 35 14.24 -9.90 -9.76
CA VAL A 35 13.94 -9.72 -8.32
C VAL A 35 12.58 -10.34 -7.97
N GLN A 36 11.54 -10.03 -8.75
CA GLN A 36 10.20 -10.53 -8.56
C GLN A 36 10.15 -12.06 -8.64
N ASN A 37 10.77 -12.67 -9.67
CA ASN A 37 10.74 -14.11 -9.86
C ASN A 37 11.51 -14.86 -8.77
N THR A 38 12.65 -14.32 -8.32
CA THR A 38 13.40 -14.90 -7.21
C THR A 38 12.62 -14.82 -5.90
N MET A 39 11.98 -13.69 -5.59
CA MET A 39 11.11 -13.57 -4.41
C MET A 39 9.90 -14.52 -4.49
N ALA A 40 9.29 -14.64 -5.67
CA ALA A 40 8.11 -15.49 -5.86
C ALA A 40 8.40 -16.98 -5.70
N ALA A 41 9.65 -17.40 -5.91
CA ALA A 41 10.07 -18.79 -5.75
C ALA A 41 10.07 -19.25 -4.27
N ASP A 42 10.14 -18.32 -3.31
CA ASP A 42 9.94 -18.65 -1.90
C ASP A 42 8.44 -18.87 -1.63
N PRO A 43 8.02 -20.09 -1.22
CA PRO A 43 6.61 -20.40 -1.01
C PRO A 43 5.97 -19.60 0.15
N ARG A 44 6.78 -19.04 1.05
CA ARG A 44 6.30 -18.17 2.15
C ARG A 44 5.89 -16.79 1.63
N ILE A 45 6.48 -16.34 0.52
CA ILE A 45 6.17 -15.07 -0.13
C ILE A 45 5.07 -15.30 -1.18
N GLY A 46 5.29 -16.24 -2.09
CA GLY A 46 4.42 -16.54 -3.22
C GLY A 46 4.30 -15.40 -4.25
N ARG A 47 3.72 -15.72 -5.42
CA ARG A 47 3.66 -14.81 -6.60
C ARG A 47 2.73 -13.61 -6.45
N THR A 48 1.71 -13.68 -5.58
CA THR A 48 0.64 -12.68 -5.52
C THR A 48 1.15 -11.34 -4.96
N HIS A 49 0.61 -10.23 -5.45
CA HIS A 49 0.93 -8.87 -4.97
C HIS A 49 2.42 -8.48 -5.06
N LEU A 50 3.17 -9.11 -5.96
CA LEU A 50 4.56 -8.75 -6.26
C LEU A 50 4.69 -7.86 -7.51
N ASN A 51 3.60 -7.40 -8.11
CA ASN A 51 3.65 -6.49 -9.25
C ASN A 51 3.52 -5.03 -8.77
N PRO A 52 4.54 -4.17 -8.94
CA PRO A 52 4.51 -2.78 -8.48
C PRO A 52 3.54 -1.92 -9.31
N ILE A 53 3.28 -2.29 -10.58
CA ILE A 53 2.35 -1.60 -11.47
C ILE A 53 1.18 -2.54 -11.77
N HIS A 54 0.03 -2.27 -11.16
CA HIS A 54 -1.16 -3.10 -11.30
C HIS A 54 -2.39 -2.23 -11.55
N GLN A 55 -3.22 -2.61 -12.53
CA GLN A 55 -4.43 -1.86 -12.93
C GLN A 55 -4.12 -0.39 -13.25
N GLY A 56 -3.12 -0.16 -14.10
CA GLY A 56 -2.81 1.18 -14.61
C GLY A 56 -1.97 2.07 -13.69
N GLY A 57 -1.57 1.61 -12.49
CA GLY A 57 -0.76 2.44 -11.61
C GLY A 57 -0.13 1.71 -10.42
N ARG A 58 0.50 2.50 -9.55
CA ARG A 58 1.24 2.05 -8.36
C ARG A 58 0.36 2.07 -7.12
N GLY A 59 0.84 1.44 -6.05
CA GLY A 59 0.15 1.42 -4.76
C GLY A 59 -1.00 0.41 -4.67
N ALA A 60 -1.39 0.14 -3.42
CA ALA A 60 -2.51 -0.71 -3.03
C ALA A 60 -3.82 0.04 -3.31
N GLY A 61 -4.37 -0.24 -4.48
CA GLY A 61 -5.59 0.37 -5.00
C GLY A 61 -6.84 -0.49 -4.82
N GLY A 62 -7.95 0.01 -5.35
CA GLY A 62 -9.27 -0.61 -5.28
C GLY A 62 -9.98 -0.41 -3.92
N HIS A 63 -11.31 -0.44 -3.97
CA HIS A 63 -12.18 -0.15 -2.82
C HIS A 63 -11.85 -0.95 -1.56
N CYS A 64 -11.53 -2.24 -1.70
CA CYS A 64 -11.33 -3.12 -0.56
C CYS A 64 -10.08 -2.76 0.25
N PHE A 65 -8.95 -2.51 -0.39
CA PHE A 65 -7.69 -2.27 0.32
C PHE A 65 -7.69 -0.96 1.08
N ILE A 66 -8.07 0.15 0.43
CA ILE A 66 -8.03 1.47 1.04
C ILE A 66 -9.05 1.57 2.19
N LYS A 67 -10.28 1.07 1.98
CA LYS A 67 -11.34 1.11 2.99
C LYS A 67 -11.02 0.21 4.19
N ASP A 68 -10.60 -1.03 3.96
CA ASP A 68 -10.33 -1.97 5.05
C ASP A 68 -9.10 -1.55 5.85
N PHE A 69 -8.08 -0.96 5.21
CA PHE A 69 -6.90 -0.45 5.90
C PHE A 69 -7.22 0.78 6.78
N ALA A 70 -8.04 1.70 6.28
CA ALA A 70 -8.53 2.84 7.05
C ALA A 70 -9.37 2.39 8.26
N ALA A 71 -10.28 1.43 8.05
CA ALA A 71 -11.10 0.86 9.12
C ALA A 71 -10.24 0.17 10.18
N PHE A 72 -9.27 -0.65 9.77
CA PHE A 72 -8.31 -1.29 10.67
C PHE A 72 -7.54 -0.27 11.50
N SER A 73 -6.98 0.77 10.88
CA SER A 73 -6.21 1.80 11.57
C SER A 73 -7.05 2.57 12.59
N GLY A 74 -8.32 2.87 12.26
CA GLY A 74 -9.26 3.50 13.19
C GLY A 74 -9.61 2.62 14.40
N ILE A 75 -9.82 1.32 14.17
CA ILE A 75 -10.04 0.34 15.24
C ILE A 75 -8.78 0.23 16.12
N TYR A 76 -7.61 0.10 15.51
CA TYR A 76 -6.33 0.01 16.22
C TYR A 76 -6.13 1.22 17.14
N LYS A 77 -6.33 2.44 16.63
CA LYS A 77 -6.25 3.68 17.43
C LYS A 77 -7.21 3.73 18.60
N LYS A 78 -8.41 3.17 18.43
CA LYS A 78 -9.46 3.20 19.46
C LYS A 78 -9.18 2.24 20.61
N TYR A 79 -8.62 1.07 20.31
CA TYR A 79 -8.51 -0.03 21.28
C TYR A 79 -7.09 -0.28 21.78
N ILE A 80 -6.07 0.15 21.03
CA ILE A 80 -4.66 -0.14 21.31
C ILE A 80 -3.94 1.17 21.60
N GLY A 81 -3.37 1.31 22.79
CA GLY A 81 -2.54 2.44 23.21
C GLY A 81 -1.09 2.36 22.71
N ASP A 82 -0.86 1.87 21.49
CA ASP A 82 0.47 1.74 20.88
C ASP A 82 0.73 2.90 19.90
N GLU A 83 1.45 3.90 20.38
CA GLU A 83 1.81 5.08 19.57
C GLU A 83 2.75 4.74 18.40
N LEU A 84 3.67 3.79 18.58
CA LEU A 84 4.60 3.41 17.52
C LEU A 84 3.88 2.64 16.43
N GLY A 85 2.99 1.71 16.81
CA GLY A 85 2.09 1.02 15.90
C GLY A 85 1.27 2.00 15.06
N LEU A 86 0.69 3.03 15.70
CA LEU A 86 -0.08 4.05 14.97
C LEU A 86 0.76 4.83 13.94
N LYS A 87 1.99 5.24 14.31
CA LYS A 87 2.89 5.92 13.38
C LYS A 87 3.26 5.06 12.16
N VAL A 88 3.43 3.76 12.34
CA VAL A 88 3.65 2.82 11.24
C VAL A 88 2.45 2.79 10.30
N LEU A 89 1.23 2.67 10.83
CA LEU A 89 0.01 2.63 10.02
C LEU A 89 -0.20 3.95 9.25
N GLU A 90 0.05 5.09 9.90
CA GLU A 90 -0.03 6.41 9.26
C GLU A 90 1.00 6.56 8.13
N SER A 91 2.24 6.14 8.35
CA SER A 91 3.31 6.20 7.34
C SER A 91 3.00 5.32 6.13
N LEU A 92 2.43 4.13 6.36
CA LEU A 92 2.01 3.23 5.27
C LEU A 92 0.84 3.82 4.49
N LYS A 93 -0.16 4.37 5.18
CA LYS A 93 -1.27 5.12 4.55
C LYS A 93 -0.74 6.23 3.65
N ASP A 94 0.16 7.05 4.19
CA ASP A 94 0.70 8.21 3.49
C ASP A 94 1.55 7.80 2.28
N LYS A 95 2.39 6.76 2.42
CA LYS A 95 3.16 6.24 1.28
C LYS A 95 2.25 5.68 0.20
N ASN A 96 1.15 5.03 0.55
CA ASN A 96 0.21 4.53 -0.44
C ASN A 96 -0.50 5.65 -1.20
N ILE A 97 -0.91 6.71 -0.50
CA ILE A 97 -1.53 7.89 -1.12
C ILE A 97 -0.57 8.52 -2.12
N ASP A 98 0.70 8.70 -1.74
CA ASP A 98 1.77 9.18 -2.64
C ASP A 98 1.88 8.33 -3.92
N LEU A 99 1.95 7.00 -3.78
CA LEU A 99 2.01 6.08 -4.92
C LEU A 99 0.79 6.18 -5.85
N LEU A 100 -0.41 6.23 -5.28
CA LEU A 100 -1.66 6.34 -6.04
C LEU A 100 -1.76 7.68 -6.78
N ILE A 101 -1.43 8.79 -6.11
CA ILE A 101 -1.42 10.13 -6.70
C ILE A 101 -0.40 10.22 -7.83
N SER A 102 0.82 9.71 -7.63
CA SER A 102 1.91 9.77 -8.61
C SER A 102 1.58 9.09 -9.94
N THR A 103 0.61 8.17 -9.93
CA THR A 103 0.17 7.44 -11.13
C THR A 103 -1.28 7.72 -11.52
N GLY A 104 -1.94 8.66 -10.85
CA GLY A 104 -3.34 9.03 -11.13
C GLY A 104 -4.34 7.90 -10.87
N LYS A 105 -4.02 6.94 -9.99
CA LYS A 105 -4.81 5.75 -9.73
C LYS A 105 -5.75 5.95 -8.53
N ASP A 106 -7.02 5.53 -8.67
CA ASP A 106 -8.03 5.52 -7.61
C ASP A 106 -8.21 6.86 -6.86
N LEU A 107 -8.07 7.99 -7.55
CA LEU A 107 -8.09 9.34 -6.93
C LEU A 107 -9.46 9.70 -6.33
N ASP A 108 -10.52 9.33 -7.03
CA ASP A 108 -11.91 9.44 -6.60
C ASP A 108 -12.17 8.66 -5.30
N LEU A 109 -11.61 7.46 -5.21
CA LEU A 109 -11.68 6.64 -4.00
C LEU A 109 -10.91 7.26 -2.83
N LEU A 110 -9.71 7.80 -3.10
CA LEU A 110 -8.94 8.52 -2.09
C LEU A 110 -9.71 9.73 -1.53
N ALA A 111 -10.33 10.51 -2.42
CA ALA A 111 -11.14 11.67 -2.04
C ALA A 111 -12.31 11.25 -1.15
N GLY A 112 -13.01 10.17 -1.52
CA GLY A 112 -14.16 9.66 -0.76
C GLY A 112 -13.81 9.14 0.63
N ILE A 113 -12.58 8.66 0.86
CA ILE A 113 -12.16 8.06 2.14
C ILE A 113 -11.42 9.06 3.03
N TYR A 114 -10.48 9.81 2.46
CA TYR A 114 -9.58 10.70 3.21
C TYR A 114 -9.87 12.19 3.01
N GLY A 115 -10.80 12.55 2.12
CA GLY A 115 -11.13 13.92 1.77
C GLY A 115 -10.22 14.50 0.68
N ASP A 116 -10.70 15.55 0.01
CA ASP A 116 -10.00 16.20 -1.11
C ASP A 116 -8.66 16.86 -0.70
N GLU A 117 -8.53 17.26 0.56
CA GLU A 117 -7.32 17.90 1.08
C GLU A 117 -6.12 16.96 1.14
N ALA A 118 -6.38 15.66 1.38
CA ALA A 118 -5.36 14.62 1.38
C ALA A 118 -4.72 14.42 0.00
N ILE A 119 -5.42 14.82 -1.07
CA ILE A 119 -4.92 14.76 -2.45
C ILE A 119 -4.21 16.05 -2.83
N LYS A 120 -4.78 17.21 -2.48
CA LYS A 120 -4.25 18.52 -2.88
C LYS A 120 -2.89 18.84 -2.24
N SER A 121 -2.66 18.41 -1.01
CA SER A 121 -1.41 18.65 -0.27
C SER A 121 -0.18 17.92 -0.84
N ARG A 122 -0.37 16.95 -1.75
CA ARG A 122 0.71 16.09 -2.30
C ARG A 122 0.90 16.20 -3.81
N LYS A 123 0.19 17.12 -4.48
CA LYS A 123 0.33 17.40 -5.91
C LYS A 123 1.27 18.58 -6.23
N SER A 124 1.93 19.16 -5.23
CA SER A 124 2.87 20.29 -5.38
C SER A 124 4.25 19.84 -5.81
#